data_AF-A0A922NF90-F1
#
_entry.id   AF-A0A922NF90-F1
#
_cell.length_a   1.000
_cell.length_b   1.000
_cell.length_c   1.000
_cell.angle_alpha   90.00
_cell.angle_beta   90.00
_cell.angle_gamma   90.00
#
_symmetry.space_group_name_H-M   'P 1'
#
loop_
_entity.id
_entity.type
_entity.pdbx_description
1 polymer ?
#
loop_
_entity_poly.entity_id
_entity_poly.type
_entity_poly.pdbx_seq_one_letter_code
_entity_poly.pdbx_strand_id
1 'polypeptide(L)'
;MMQYLGIASLLPLVGALSTSDAPRVKQVAIIGAGAGGSSAAYHLAQYAAEAGISTNITVFERNDYVGGRTTTVNPWGDKSIAVELGGSIFVQINQIMVKAMEEFNLSTAGNDLATTFGMPDLGIWNGQEFVIVTQAGDSWWDKAKLLWRYGTAPLWTNRLMKSAVGRFLGMYEEPVFPWKSLSDVVEQVGLIEVTGVTGEQYLQANGINEIFSREIIQASTRVNYASNLAYIHGLETMVCMATNGAMQISGGNWQIFAHMLKASHANLHLNTTVSQISRQQNGTYSLTSRSTKTNTEQTTLFDDIILAAPLQYTNLVISPPPKHTPDEIPYTHLYTTLFASPHKLNPAAFNLPPTSPVPQYVLTTLPPSEPPTDNTAGSPSFYSISLSSAAMNPRSSPPRFEYVYKIFSPERVNATFLSHILGQPVGEKEAEEGEVDGVVSWIHHKLWYSYPREYPRVSFEEVVLDEGLWYTSGIEGFISTMETSALSGKNVARLVRDGWVGGAGAEGLVEEVVQEEL
;
A
#
# COMPACT_ATOMS: atom_id res chain seq x y z
N MET A 1 -44.13 -48.77 70.70
CA MET A 1 -42.77 -48.97 70.16
C MET A 1 -42.59 -47.92 69.07
N MET A 2 -41.71 -46.94 69.34
CA MET A 2 -41.23 -45.82 68.51
C MET A 2 -41.99 -45.43 67.22
N GLN A 3 -42.63 -44.26 67.23
CA GLN A 3 -42.84 -43.43 66.04
C GLN A 3 -41.83 -42.27 66.07
N TYR A 4 -40.95 -42.21 65.07
CA TYR A 4 -40.03 -41.10 64.84
C TYR A 4 -40.59 -40.14 63.78
N LEU A 5 -40.31 -38.86 64.00
CA LEU A 5 -40.61 -37.72 63.15
C LEU A 5 -40.03 -37.85 61.73
N GLY A 6 -40.82 -37.47 60.72
CA GLY A 6 -40.34 -37.07 59.41
C GLY A 6 -40.54 -35.56 59.21
N ILE A 7 -39.44 -34.82 59.17
CA ILE A 7 -39.40 -33.38 58.84
C ILE A 7 -39.42 -33.27 57.31
N ALA A 8 -40.44 -32.61 56.76
CA ALA A 8 -40.49 -32.27 55.34
C ALA A 8 -39.83 -30.89 55.13
N SER A 9 -38.70 -30.88 54.43
CA SER A 9 -37.97 -29.67 54.04
C SER A 9 -38.68 -28.99 52.86
N LEU A 10 -39.18 -27.78 53.08
CA LEU A 10 -39.58 -26.84 52.03
C LEU A 10 -38.33 -26.26 51.36
N LEU A 11 -38.06 -26.63 50.12
CA LEU A 11 -37.10 -25.95 49.24
C LEU A 11 -37.84 -24.86 48.47
N PRO A 12 -37.46 -23.57 48.59
CA PRO A 12 -37.93 -22.55 47.66
C PRO A 12 -37.20 -22.71 46.33
N LEU A 13 -37.98 -22.85 45.26
CA LEU A 13 -37.50 -22.82 43.89
C LEU A 13 -37.11 -21.36 43.56
N VAL A 14 -35.85 -20.98 43.82
CA VAL A 14 -35.31 -19.72 43.33
C VAL A 14 -34.86 -19.95 41.89
N GLY A 15 -35.75 -19.62 40.95
CA GLY A 15 -35.36 -19.43 39.56
C GLY A 15 -34.40 -18.25 39.49
N ALA A 16 -33.12 -18.53 39.29
CA ALA A 16 -32.15 -17.51 38.92
C ALA A 16 -32.43 -17.09 37.47
N LEU A 17 -33.20 -16.03 37.29
CA LEU A 17 -33.15 -15.21 36.08
C LEU A 17 -31.76 -14.55 36.06
N SER A 18 -30.81 -15.21 35.42
CA SER A 18 -29.53 -14.59 35.07
C SER A 18 -29.77 -13.71 33.84
N THR A 19 -30.24 -12.49 34.04
CA THR A 19 -30.07 -11.42 33.05
C THR A 19 -28.61 -10.98 33.13
N SER A 20 -27.73 -11.68 32.41
CA SER A 20 -26.37 -11.19 32.18
C SER A 20 -26.44 -10.06 31.17
N ASP A 21 -26.81 -8.88 31.64
CA ASP A 21 -26.83 -7.63 30.86
C ASP A 21 -25.41 -7.06 30.69
N ALA A 22 -24.42 -7.94 30.59
CA ALA A 22 -23.07 -7.56 30.23
C ALA A 22 -23.06 -7.33 28.70
N PRO A 23 -22.64 -6.14 28.23
CA PRO A 23 -22.61 -5.85 26.80
C PRO A 23 -21.85 -6.95 26.05
N ARG A 24 -22.51 -7.63 25.11
CA ARG A 24 -21.89 -8.68 24.30
C ARG A 24 -20.67 -8.11 23.57
N VAL A 25 -19.51 -8.73 23.78
CA VAL A 25 -18.27 -8.37 23.08
C VAL A 25 -18.41 -8.67 21.60
N LYS A 26 -18.30 -7.66 20.74
CA LYS A 26 -18.33 -7.80 19.27
C LYS A 26 -17.07 -8.53 18.79
N GLN A 27 -17.25 -9.62 18.06
CA GLN A 27 -16.16 -10.41 17.49
C GLN A 27 -15.92 -9.99 16.04
N VAL A 28 -14.72 -9.51 15.73
CA VAL A 28 -14.38 -9.03 14.37
C VAL A 28 -13.19 -9.78 13.83
N ALA A 29 -13.31 -10.32 12.62
CA ALA A 29 -12.18 -10.88 11.88
C ALA A 29 -11.71 -9.91 10.80
N ILE A 30 -10.39 -9.77 10.66
CA ILE A 30 -9.77 -9.01 9.58
C ILE A 30 -8.83 -9.96 8.83
N ILE A 31 -8.97 -10.02 7.50
CA ILE A 31 -8.19 -10.91 6.63
C ILE A 31 -7.16 -10.06 5.88
N GLY A 32 -5.91 -10.15 6.31
CA GLY A 32 -4.75 -9.39 5.78
C GLY A 32 -4.20 -8.40 6.80
N ALA A 33 -2.89 -8.45 7.05
CA ALA A 33 -2.17 -7.52 7.93
C ALA A 33 -1.36 -6.48 7.14
N GLY A 34 -1.88 -6.05 5.99
CA GLY A 34 -1.35 -4.93 5.20
C GLY A 34 -1.93 -3.58 5.67
N ALA A 35 -1.68 -2.53 4.89
CA ALA A 35 -2.10 -1.16 5.22
C ALA A 35 -3.60 -1.04 5.57
N GLY A 36 -4.49 -1.59 4.74
CA GLY A 36 -5.94 -1.54 4.99
C GLY A 36 -6.37 -2.31 6.23
N GLY A 37 -5.85 -3.53 6.44
CA GLY A 37 -6.24 -4.37 7.57
C GLY A 37 -5.71 -3.86 8.91
N SER A 38 -4.44 -3.43 8.95
CA SER A 38 -3.86 -2.82 10.15
C SER A 38 -4.54 -1.50 10.52
N SER A 39 -4.86 -0.66 9.53
CA SER A 39 -5.57 0.59 9.77
C SER A 39 -7.02 0.35 10.22
N ALA A 40 -7.71 -0.64 9.64
CA ALA A 40 -9.04 -1.05 10.09
C ALA A 40 -9.03 -1.53 11.54
N ALA A 41 -8.10 -2.39 11.94
CA ALA A 41 -7.96 -2.83 13.33
C ALA A 41 -7.76 -1.66 14.29
N TYR A 42 -6.82 -0.76 13.96
CA TYR A 42 -6.44 0.38 14.78
C TYR A 42 -7.60 1.37 14.96
N HIS A 43 -8.24 1.80 13.89
CA HIS A 43 -9.34 2.75 13.98
C HIS A 43 -10.61 2.11 14.53
N LEU A 44 -10.88 0.83 14.28
CA LEU A 44 -12.05 0.15 14.84
C LEU A 44 -11.96 0.05 16.36
N ALA A 45 -10.78 -0.26 16.89
CA ALA A 45 -10.54 -0.27 18.34
C ALA A 45 -10.81 1.11 18.96
N GLN A 46 -10.37 2.18 18.31
CA GLN A 46 -10.62 3.56 18.75
C GLN A 46 -12.12 3.92 18.70
N TYR A 47 -12.76 3.73 17.56
CA TYR A 47 -14.17 4.09 17.37
C TYR A 47 -15.11 3.27 18.26
N ALA A 48 -14.80 2.00 18.51
CA ALA A 48 -15.56 1.17 19.43
C ALA A 48 -15.40 1.64 20.88
N ALA A 49 -14.18 1.98 21.30
CA ALA A 49 -13.91 2.53 22.63
C ALA A 49 -14.63 3.87 22.85
N GLU A 50 -14.60 4.77 21.86
CA GLU A 50 -15.35 6.03 21.88
C GLU A 50 -16.87 5.83 22.04
N ALA A 51 -17.40 4.76 21.44
CA ALA A 51 -18.82 4.39 21.53
C ALA A 51 -19.16 3.51 22.75
N GLY A 52 -18.19 3.17 23.61
CA GLY A 52 -18.41 2.27 24.75
C GLY A 52 -18.69 0.81 24.39
N ILE A 53 -18.32 0.37 23.18
CA ILE A 53 -18.56 -0.98 22.66
C ILE A 53 -17.34 -1.85 22.92
N SER A 54 -17.51 -2.95 23.66
CA SER A 54 -16.44 -3.95 23.84
C SER A 54 -16.23 -4.74 22.56
N THR A 55 -14.98 -4.80 22.08
CA THR A 55 -14.61 -5.52 20.85
C THR A 55 -13.46 -6.48 21.06
N ASN A 56 -13.52 -7.62 20.37
CA ASN A 56 -12.40 -8.55 20.22
C ASN A 56 -12.03 -8.65 18.73
N ILE A 57 -10.89 -8.08 18.35
CA ILE A 57 -10.42 -8.01 16.96
C ILE A 57 -9.37 -9.09 16.73
N THR A 58 -9.56 -9.93 15.72
CA THR A 58 -8.63 -10.97 15.32
C THR A 58 -8.17 -10.72 13.89
N VAL A 59 -6.86 -10.65 13.66
CA VAL A 59 -6.27 -10.37 12.34
C VAL A 59 -5.53 -11.61 11.85
N PHE A 60 -5.92 -12.11 10.68
CA PHE A 60 -5.31 -13.27 10.04
C PHE A 60 -4.41 -12.85 8.89
N GLU A 61 -3.17 -13.30 8.87
CA GLU A 61 -2.20 -13.02 7.82
C GLU A 61 -1.52 -14.32 7.38
N ARG A 62 -1.56 -14.60 6.07
CA ARG A 62 -1.00 -15.83 5.50
C ARG A 62 0.53 -15.85 5.55
N ASN A 63 1.16 -14.68 5.48
CA ASN A 63 2.61 -14.54 5.57
C ASN A 63 3.09 -14.55 7.03
N ASP A 64 4.40 -14.63 7.20
CA ASP A 64 5.08 -14.56 8.50
C ASP A 64 5.46 -13.13 8.93
N TYR A 65 4.93 -12.11 8.24
CA TYR A 65 5.21 -10.70 8.49
C TYR A 65 3.96 -9.82 8.34
N VAL A 66 4.03 -8.60 8.91
CA VAL A 66 3.04 -7.53 8.77
C VAL A 66 3.50 -6.54 7.70
N GLY A 67 2.56 -5.89 7.01
CA GLY A 67 2.81 -4.80 6.07
C GLY A 67 2.41 -5.10 4.63
N GLY A 68 2.10 -6.35 4.29
CA GLY A 68 1.67 -6.72 2.94
C GLY A 68 2.72 -6.36 1.88
N ARG A 69 2.43 -5.37 1.02
CA ARG A 69 3.35 -4.89 -0.03
C ARG A 69 4.37 -3.87 0.46
N THR A 70 4.45 -3.61 1.77
CA THR A 70 5.52 -2.81 2.37
C THR A 70 6.34 -3.72 3.26
N THR A 71 7.55 -4.04 2.82
CA THR A 71 8.50 -4.88 3.53
C THR A 71 9.91 -4.42 3.20
N THR A 72 10.86 -4.79 4.05
CA THR A 72 12.27 -4.51 3.82
C THR A 72 13.07 -5.79 3.64
N VAL A 73 14.18 -5.69 2.94
CA VAL A 73 15.23 -6.72 2.91
C VAL A 73 16.53 -6.17 3.45
N ASN A 74 17.36 -7.07 3.98
CA ASN A 74 18.63 -6.74 4.59
C ASN A 74 19.79 -7.23 3.70
N PRO A 75 20.49 -6.34 2.98
CA PRO A 75 21.68 -6.70 2.21
C PRO A 75 22.66 -7.50 3.06
N TRP A 76 23.17 -8.62 2.54
CA TRP A 76 24.08 -9.54 3.24
C TRP A 76 23.55 -10.06 4.60
N GLY A 77 22.24 -9.99 4.85
CA GLY A 77 21.65 -10.33 6.14
C GLY A 77 22.03 -9.39 7.28
N ASP A 78 22.58 -8.20 6.98
CA ASP A 78 22.90 -7.19 7.98
C ASP A 78 21.62 -6.44 8.40
N LYS A 79 21.13 -6.73 9.60
CA LYS A 79 19.90 -6.15 10.15
C LYS A 79 19.99 -4.65 10.41
N SER A 80 21.19 -4.06 10.42
CA SER A 80 21.34 -2.61 10.54
C SER A 80 21.00 -1.87 9.24
N ILE A 81 20.93 -2.58 8.11
CA ILE A 81 20.63 -2.03 6.79
C ILE A 81 19.28 -2.58 6.34
N ALA A 82 18.25 -1.75 6.30
CA ALA A 82 16.93 -2.12 5.79
C ALA A 82 16.64 -1.33 4.50
N VAL A 83 16.39 -2.05 3.41
CA VAL A 83 16.02 -1.44 2.13
C VAL A 83 14.60 -1.84 1.76
N GLU A 84 13.77 -0.86 1.41
CA GLU A 84 12.39 -1.07 1.00
C GLU A 84 12.28 -1.93 -0.25
N LEU A 85 11.51 -3.01 -0.16
CA LEU A 85 11.26 -3.94 -1.25
C LEU A 85 10.02 -3.56 -2.08
N GLY A 86 9.05 -2.90 -1.46
CA GLY A 86 7.80 -2.47 -2.09
C GLY A 86 7.55 -0.98 -1.89
N GLY A 87 6.43 -0.61 -1.27
CA GLY A 87 6.02 0.78 -1.02
C GLY A 87 7.09 1.59 -0.29
N SER A 88 7.85 2.41 -1.04
CA SER A 88 9.12 2.96 -0.56
C SER A 88 9.01 4.33 0.09
N ILE A 89 8.01 5.13 -0.30
CA ILE A 89 7.83 6.50 0.20
C ILE A 89 6.36 6.79 0.50
N PHE A 90 6.13 7.73 1.40
CA PHE A 90 4.88 8.46 1.57
C PHE A 90 5.20 9.95 1.65
N VAL A 91 4.20 10.82 1.49
CA VAL A 91 4.38 12.28 1.38
C VAL A 91 3.63 13.02 2.48
N GLN A 92 3.97 14.29 2.71
CA GLN A 92 3.41 15.10 3.81
C GLN A 92 1.88 15.17 3.82
N ILE A 93 1.24 15.04 2.65
CA ILE A 93 -0.21 15.10 2.51
C ILE A 93 -0.91 13.78 2.89
N ASN A 94 -0.15 12.69 3.08
CA ASN A 94 -0.66 11.40 3.54
C ASN A 94 -0.96 11.45 5.03
N GLN A 95 -2.16 11.93 5.36
CA GLN A 95 -2.55 12.28 6.73
C GLN A 95 -2.48 11.09 7.68
N ILE A 96 -2.89 9.89 7.26
CA ILE A 96 -2.91 8.71 8.14
C ILE A 96 -1.50 8.23 8.40
N MET A 97 -0.68 8.13 7.36
CA MET A 97 0.72 7.71 7.47
C MET A 97 1.54 8.68 8.34
N VAL A 98 1.42 9.98 8.11
CA VAL A 98 2.14 11.02 8.87
C VAL A 98 1.69 11.06 10.33
N LYS A 99 0.38 11.07 10.60
CA LYS A 99 -0.14 11.05 11.98
C LYS A 99 0.33 9.81 12.74
N ALA A 100 0.30 8.64 12.10
CA ALA A 100 0.77 7.40 12.72
C ALA A 100 2.28 7.41 12.98
N MET A 101 3.09 7.94 12.05
CA MET A 101 4.52 8.14 12.26
C MET A 101 4.79 9.00 13.50
N GLU A 102 4.10 10.14 13.62
CA GLU A 102 4.23 11.06 14.75
C GLU A 102 3.76 10.42 16.07
N GLU A 103 2.58 9.80 16.10
CA GLU A 103 2.00 9.17 17.28
C GLU A 103 2.85 8.01 17.79
N PHE A 104 3.42 7.21 16.89
CA PHE A 104 4.28 6.09 17.24
C PHE A 104 5.75 6.48 17.41
N ASN A 105 6.08 7.76 17.30
CA ASN A 105 7.42 8.32 17.45
C ASN A 105 8.46 7.59 16.55
N LEU A 106 8.08 7.34 15.29
CA LEU A 106 8.93 6.70 14.30
C LEU A 106 9.81 7.76 13.61
N SER A 107 11.10 7.49 13.50
CA SER A 107 12.03 8.40 12.83
C SER A 107 12.03 8.20 11.31
N THR A 108 12.25 9.29 10.58
CA THR A 108 12.42 9.24 9.12
C THR A 108 13.86 8.85 8.76
N ALA A 109 14.02 8.04 7.72
CA ALA A 109 15.31 7.78 7.09
C ALA A 109 15.78 9.06 6.38
N GLY A 110 17.01 9.51 6.67
CA GLY A 110 17.65 10.62 5.99
C GLY A 110 18.86 10.12 5.22
N ASN A 111 18.71 9.86 3.92
CA ASN A 111 19.81 9.37 3.09
C ASN A 111 20.08 10.36 1.93
N ASP A 112 20.83 11.42 2.21
CA ASP A 112 21.36 12.31 1.17
C ASP A 112 22.64 11.70 0.55
N LEU A 113 22.44 10.59 -0.17
CA LEU A 113 23.54 9.86 -0.82
C LEU A 113 24.12 10.66 -1.98
N ALA A 114 23.30 11.46 -2.67
CA ALA A 114 23.69 12.34 -3.75
C ALA A 114 24.77 13.32 -3.29
N THR A 115 24.53 14.07 -2.20
CA THR A 115 25.53 14.96 -1.61
C THR A 115 26.74 14.19 -1.10
N THR A 116 26.52 13.06 -0.42
CA THR A 116 27.59 12.24 0.18
C THR A 116 28.60 11.76 -0.87
N PHE A 117 28.13 11.38 -2.06
CA PHE A 117 28.99 10.84 -3.13
C PHE A 117 29.26 11.82 -4.27
N GLY A 118 28.85 13.08 -4.14
CA GLY A 118 29.07 14.13 -5.14
C GLY A 118 28.46 13.80 -6.51
N MET A 119 27.24 13.27 -6.52
CA MET A 119 26.50 12.93 -7.74
C MET A 119 25.20 13.74 -7.85
N PRO A 120 24.64 13.91 -9.06
CA PRO A 120 23.32 14.50 -9.22
C PRO A 120 22.26 13.66 -8.48
N ASP A 121 21.19 14.31 -8.04
CA ASP A 121 20.12 13.64 -7.31
C ASP A 121 19.21 12.87 -8.27
N LEU A 122 18.61 13.56 -9.24
CA LEU A 122 17.65 12.99 -10.18
C LEU A 122 18.11 13.18 -11.63
N GLY A 123 17.96 12.13 -12.42
CA GLY A 123 18.05 12.16 -13.88
C GLY A 123 16.86 11.48 -14.52
N ILE A 124 16.34 12.06 -15.60
CA ILE A 124 15.30 11.45 -16.42
C ILE A 124 15.91 11.03 -17.75
N TRP A 125 15.95 9.72 -17.99
CA TRP A 125 16.55 9.07 -19.14
C TRP A 125 15.48 8.66 -20.15
N ASN A 126 15.64 9.03 -21.42
CA ASN A 126 14.67 8.66 -22.47
C ASN A 126 15.08 7.44 -23.31
N GLY A 127 16.10 6.69 -22.90
CA GLY A 127 16.69 5.62 -23.72
C GLY A 127 17.89 6.06 -24.56
N GLN A 128 18.10 7.37 -24.74
CA GLN A 128 19.15 7.93 -25.61
C GLN A 128 19.97 9.02 -24.91
N GLU A 129 19.31 9.90 -24.15
CA GLU A 129 19.93 10.99 -23.40
C GLU A 129 19.17 11.27 -22.09
N PHE A 130 19.84 11.96 -21.16
CA PHE A 130 19.17 12.54 -20.00
C PHE A 130 18.49 13.85 -20.41
N VAL A 131 17.16 13.87 -20.45
CA VAL A 131 16.39 15.07 -20.79
C VAL A 131 16.40 16.11 -19.66
N ILE A 132 16.58 15.65 -18.42
CA ILE A 132 16.73 16.46 -17.22
C ILE A 132 17.74 15.80 -16.27
N VAL A 133 18.56 16.62 -15.63
CA VAL A 133 19.40 16.27 -14.49
C VAL A 133 19.34 17.39 -13.46
N THR A 134 19.02 17.07 -12.21
CA THR A 134 18.99 18.03 -11.09
C THR A 134 20.01 17.67 -10.02
N GLN A 135 20.55 18.69 -9.36
CA GLN A 135 21.49 18.50 -8.24
C GLN A 135 20.73 18.31 -6.93
N ALA A 136 21.39 17.75 -5.91
CA ALA A 136 20.85 17.71 -4.57
C ALA A 136 20.65 19.13 -4.01
N GLY A 137 19.51 19.37 -3.36
CA GLY A 137 19.15 20.66 -2.74
C GLY A 137 18.40 21.65 -3.65
N ASP A 138 18.04 22.81 -3.09
CA ASP A 138 17.24 23.81 -3.79
C ASP A 138 18.10 24.67 -4.74
N SER A 139 18.33 24.16 -5.96
CA SER A 139 19.11 24.85 -6.99
C SER A 139 18.24 25.80 -7.80
N TRP A 140 18.45 27.11 -7.63
CA TRP A 140 17.79 28.13 -8.45
C TRP A 140 18.08 27.98 -9.95
N TRP A 141 19.25 27.44 -10.30
CA TRP A 141 19.64 27.15 -11.68
C TRP A 141 18.79 26.04 -12.28
N ASP A 142 18.42 25.02 -11.51
CA ASP A 142 17.55 23.95 -11.99
C ASP A 142 16.13 24.47 -12.18
N LYS A 143 15.63 25.34 -11.29
CA LYS A 143 14.37 26.07 -11.49
C LYS A 143 14.38 26.91 -12.78
N ALA A 144 15.48 27.62 -13.05
CA ALA A 144 15.63 28.41 -14.26
C ALA A 144 15.66 27.55 -15.53
N LYS A 145 16.36 26.40 -15.51
CA LYS A 145 16.35 25.43 -16.63
C LYS A 145 14.95 24.87 -16.89
N LEU A 146 14.23 24.49 -15.82
CA LEU A 146 12.86 24.00 -15.93
C LEU A 146 11.93 25.07 -16.51
N LEU A 147 12.05 26.33 -16.07
CA LEU A 147 11.28 27.45 -16.62
C LEU A 147 11.63 27.72 -18.09
N TRP A 148 12.91 27.66 -18.45
CA TRP A 148 13.34 27.90 -19.84
C TRP A 148 12.86 26.80 -20.79
N ARG A 149 12.95 25.52 -20.38
CA ARG A 149 12.55 24.38 -21.22
C ARG A 149 11.03 24.19 -21.29
N TYR A 150 10.34 24.38 -20.17
CA TYR A 150 8.93 24.00 -20.02
C TYR A 150 7.98 25.18 -19.85
N GLY A 151 8.48 26.42 -19.79
CA GLY A 151 7.68 27.61 -19.58
C GLY A 151 6.84 27.50 -18.31
N THR A 152 5.56 27.85 -18.39
CA THR A 152 4.64 27.83 -17.26
C THR A 152 4.05 26.46 -16.95
N ALA A 153 4.38 25.40 -17.69
CA ALA A 153 3.79 24.06 -17.50
C ALA A 153 3.88 23.56 -16.04
N PRO A 154 5.02 23.67 -15.32
CA PRO A 154 5.09 23.25 -13.92
C PRO A 154 4.08 23.96 -13.00
N LEU A 155 3.82 25.25 -13.23
CA LEU A 155 2.87 26.03 -12.42
C LEU A 155 1.42 25.58 -12.68
N TRP A 156 1.06 25.36 -13.94
CA TRP A 156 -0.26 24.87 -14.33
C TRP A 156 -0.48 23.43 -13.85
N THR A 157 0.53 22.56 -13.97
CA THR A 157 0.47 21.20 -13.43
C THR A 157 0.30 21.20 -11.92
N ASN A 158 1.02 22.04 -11.17
CA ASN A 158 0.84 22.13 -9.72
C ASN A 158 -0.57 22.63 -9.34
N ARG A 159 -1.14 23.59 -10.09
CA ARG A 159 -2.53 24.04 -9.88
C ARG A 159 -3.53 22.91 -10.18
N LEU A 160 -3.34 22.20 -11.28
CA LEU A 160 -4.20 21.08 -11.68
C LEU A 160 -4.15 19.94 -10.66
N MET A 161 -2.93 19.58 -10.22
CA MET A 161 -2.69 18.60 -9.17
C MET A 161 -3.40 18.99 -7.89
N LYS A 162 -3.21 20.23 -7.40
CA LYS A 162 -3.88 20.71 -6.18
C LYS A 162 -5.39 20.68 -6.29
N SER A 163 -5.95 20.96 -7.47
CA SER A 163 -7.39 20.86 -7.71
C SER A 163 -7.87 19.41 -7.62
N ALA A 164 -7.24 18.47 -8.33
CA ALA A 164 -7.64 17.07 -8.33
C ALA A 164 -7.43 16.40 -6.96
N VAL A 165 -6.24 16.55 -6.38
CA VAL A 165 -5.90 15.99 -5.06
C VAL A 165 -6.73 16.66 -3.96
N GLY A 166 -7.03 17.96 -4.07
CA GLY A 166 -7.89 18.67 -3.13
C GLY A 166 -9.32 18.12 -3.07
N ARG A 167 -9.88 17.70 -4.21
CA ARG A 167 -11.18 17.01 -4.27
C ARG A 167 -11.12 15.65 -3.56
N PHE A 168 -10.07 14.88 -3.81
CA PHE A 168 -9.83 13.60 -3.13
C PHE A 168 -9.72 13.78 -1.61
N LEU A 169 -9.03 14.81 -1.13
CA LEU A 169 -8.92 15.08 0.31
C LEU A 169 -10.26 15.37 0.99
N GLY A 170 -11.28 15.79 0.23
CA GLY A 170 -12.65 15.92 0.75
C GLY A 170 -13.21 14.61 1.30
N MET A 171 -12.71 13.45 0.85
CA MET A 171 -13.14 12.12 1.31
C MET A 171 -12.70 11.78 2.75
N TYR A 172 -11.86 12.61 3.38
CA TYR A 172 -11.40 12.41 4.76
C TYR A 172 -12.30 13.08 5.80
N GLU A 173 -13.18 13.98 5.37
CA GLU A 173 -13.88 14.93 6.23
C GLU A 173 -15.40 14.75 6.15
N GLU A 174 -16.10 15.07 7.23
CA GLU A 174 -17.56 15.17 7.24
C GLU A 174 -18.02 16.35 6.35
N PRO A 175 -19.16 16.24 5.64
CA PRO A 175 -20.15 15.15 5.68
C PRO A 175 -19.89 14.04 4.64
N VAL A 176 -18.71 13.99 4.01
CA VAL A 176 -18.40 13.00 2.96
C VAL A 176 -17.95 11.68 3.57
N PHE A 177 -17.15 11.74 4.63
CA PHE A 177 -16.71 10.57 5.39
C PHE A 177 -17.75 10.21 6.47
N PRO A 178 -18.07 8.91 6.70
CA PRO A 178 -17.64 7.74 5.93
C PRO A 178 -18.49 7.52 4.66
N TRP A 179 -17.96 6.77 3.71
CA TRP A 179 -18.60 6.49 2.42
C TRP A 179 -18.78 4.98 2.19
N LYS A 180 -19.95 4.56 1.69
CA LYS A 180 -20.29 3.13 1.48
C LYS A 180 -19.94 2.61 0.08
N SER A 181 -20.06 3.48 -0.92
CA SER A 181 -19.70 3.21 -2.32
C SER A 181 -18.53 4.12 -2.71
N LEU A 182 -17.49 3.53 -3.28
CA LEU A 182 -16.40 4.32 -3.85
C LEU A 182 -16.85 5.04 -5.13
N SER A 183 -17.78 4.46 -5.89
CA SER A 183 -18.35 5.12 -7.08
C SER A 183 -19.09 6.40 -6.69
N ASP A 184 -19.99 6.32 -5.72
CA ASP A 184 -20.81 7.47 -5.30
C ASP A 184 -19.95 8.59 -4.73
N VAL A 185 -18.95 8.26 -3.90
CA VAL A 185 -18.11 9.30 -3.29
C VAL A 185 -17.20 9.95 -4.33
N VAL A 186 -16.70 9.21 -5.32
CA VAL A 186 -15.90 9.77 -6.42
C VAL A 186 -16.74 10.71 -7.30
N GLU A 187 -18.01 10.37 -7.55
CA GLU A 187 -18.97 11.27 -8.19
C GLU A 187 -19.23 12.51 -7.33
N GLN A 188 -19.50 12.33 -6.04
CA GLN A 188 -19.81 13.41 -5.10
C GLN A 188 -18.69 14.43 -4.99
N VAL A 189 -17.42 14.01 -4.98
CA VAL A 189 -16.27 14.94 -4.96
C VAL A 189 -15.86 15.45 -6.35
N GLY A 190 -16.58 15.04 -7.41
CA GLY A 190 -16.36 15.49 -8.78
C GLY A 190 -15.03 15.00 -9.35
N LEU A 191 -14.72 13.71 -9.20
CA LEU A 191 -13.50 13.11 -9.74
C LEU A 191 -13.74 12.19 -10.95
N ILE A 192 -15.00 11.94 -11.32
CA ILE A 192 -15.36 11.11 -12.47
C ILE A 192 -14.79 11.65 -13.78
N GLU A 193 -14.81 12.98 -14.01
CA GLU A 193 -14.21 13.55 -15.21
C GLU A 193 -12.68 13.45 -15.26
N VAL A 194 -12.05 13.17 -14.11
CA VAL A 194 -10.60 13.04 -13.96
C VAL A 194 -10.17 11.59 -14.10
N THR A 195 -10.93 10.64 -13.54
CA THR A 195 -10.67 9.19 -13.65
C THR A 195 -11.18 8.61 -14.97
N GLY A 196 -12.17 9.23 -15.61
CA GLY A 196 -12.79 8.74 -16.85
C GLY A 196 -11.97 8.96 -18.13
N VAL A 197 -10.80 9.61 -18.04
CA VAL A 197 -9.90 9.90 -19.17
C VAL A 197 -8.47 9.51 -18.86
N THR A 198 -7.65 9.34 -19.90
CA THR A 198 -6.21 9.07 -19.72
C THR A 198 -5.50 10.29 -19.15
N GLY A 199 -4.35 10.08 -18.51
CA GLY A 199 -3.46 11.14 -18.05
C GLY A 199 -3.07 12.07 -19.19
N GLU A 200 -2.74 11.51 -20.35
CA GLU A 200 -2.44 12.28 -21.56
C GLU A 200 -3.61 13.21 -21.96
N GLN A 201 -4.82 12.68 -22.05
CA GLN A 201 -6.02 13.45 -22.40
C GLN A 201 -6.31 14.53 -21.36
N TYR A 202 -6.22 14.20 -20.07
CA TYR A 202 -6.47 15.13 -18.98
C TYR A 202 -5.47 16.30 -18.96
N LEU A 203 -4.18 16.00 -19.15
CA LEU A 203 -3.12 17.00 -19.23
C LEU A 203 -3.31 17.92 -20.45
N GLN A 204 -3.62 17.34 -21.62
CA GLN A 204 -3.87 18.09 -22.85
C GLN A 204 -5.08 19.02 -22.72
N ALA A 205 -6.20 18.52 -22.19
CA ALA A 205 -7.42 19.29 -21.97
C ALA A 205 -7.21 20.48 -21.03
N ASN A 206 -6.23 20.40 -20.14
CA ASN A 206 -5.86 21.46 -19.19
C ASN A 206 -4.64 22.29 -19.64
N GLY A 207 -4.25 22.21 -20.91
CA GLY A 207 -3.22 23.07 -21.51
C GLY A 207 -1.79 22.76 -21.06
N ILE A 208 -1.52 21.56 -20.55
CA ILE A 208 -0.16 21.12 -20.20
C ILE A 208 0.51 20.57 -21.47
N ASN A 209 1.66 21.14 -21.82
CA ASN A 209 2.38 20.85 -23.05
C ASN A 209 2.91 19.40 -23.09
N GLU A 210 2.81 18.75 -24.26
CA GLU A 210 3.27 17.39 -24.54
C GLU A 210 4.72 17.10 -24.08
N ILE A 211 5.65 18.03 -24.28
CA ILE A 211 7.05 17.88 -23.88
C ILE A 211 7.17 17.75 -22.37
N PHE A 212 6.46 18.59 -21.59
CA PHE A 212 6.48 18.49 -20.12
C PHE A 212 5.75 17.23 -19.64
N SER A 213 4.62 16.89 -20.26
CA SER A 213 3.88 15.66 -19.99
C SER A 213 4.77 14.42 -20.20
N ARG A 214 5.40 14.30 -21.38
CA ARG A 214 6.29 13.18 -21.72
C ARG A 214 7.54 13.18 -20.86
N GLU A 215 8.24 14.29 -20.69
CA GLU A 215 9.54 14.26 -20.03
C GLU A 215 9.43 14.16 -18.51
N ILE A 216 8.51 14.89 -17.88
CA ILE A 216 8.44 14.97 -16.41
C ILE A 216 7.33 14.09 -15.85
N ILE A 217 6.10 14.29 -16.30
CA ILE A 217 4.93 13.67 -15.68
C ILE A 217 4.94 12.16 -15.94
N GLN A 218 5.24 11.75 -17.17
CA GLN A 218 5.33 10.32 -17.52
C GLN A 218 6.47 9.61 -16.80
N ALA A 219 7.61 10.28 -16.55
CA ALA A 219 8.67 9.70 -15.74
C ALA A 219 8.17 9.39 -14.32
N SER A 220 7.32 10.27 -13.76
CA SER A 220 6.68 10.05 -12.46
C SER A 220 5.66 8.91 -12.48
N THR A 221 4.78 8.84 -13.49
CA THR A 221 3.82 7.73 -13.59
C THR A 221 4.48 6.39 -13.84
N ARG A 222 5.63 6.37 -14.54
CA ARG A 222 6.39 5.15 -14.80
C ARG A 222 7.11 4.62 -13.57
N VAL A 223 7.72 5.48 -12.75
CA VAL A 223 8.37 5.02 -11.52
C VAL A 223 7.37 4.59 -10.45
N ASN A 224 6.24 5.30 -10.33
CA ASN A 224 5.23 4.99 -9.31
C ASN A 224 4.32 3.84 -9.73
N TYR A 225 3.86 3.83 -10.99
CA TYR A 225 2.79 2.94 -11.48
C TYR A 225 3.16 2.12 -12.72
N ALA A 226 4.42 2.13 -13.17
CA ALA A 226 4.88 1.36 -14.34
C ALA A 226 3.92 1.50 -15.55
N SER A 227 3.45 2.74 -15.74
CA SER A 227 2.40 3.07 -16.69
C SER A 227 2.72 4.36 -17.44
N ASN A 228 2.52 4.31 -18.75
CA ASN A 228 2.62 5.47 -19.64
C ASN A 228 1.34 6.31 -19.56
N LEU A 229 1.44 7.61 -19.89
CA LEU A 229 0.32 8.57 -19.75
C LEU A 229 -0.91 8.21 -20.60
N ALA A 230 -0.72 7.45 -21.68
CA ALA A 230 -1.79 6.99 -22.55
C ALA A 230 -2.69 5.91 -21.90
N TYR A 231 -2.26 5.30 -20.79
CA TYR A 231 -2.96 4.15 -20.18
C TYR A 231 -3.33 4.34 -18.71
N ILE A 232 -2.69 5.28 -18.01
CA ILE A 232 -3.03 5.63 -16.63
C ILE A 232 -4.08 6.72 -16.61
N HIS A 233 -5.04 6.70 -15.69
CA HIS A 233 -6.09 7.72 -15.63
C HIS A 233 -5.59 9.07 -15.08
N GLY A 234 -6.35 10.14 -15.34
CA GLY A 234 -5.98 11.51 -14.97
C GLY A 234 -5.71 11.72 -13.49
N LEU A 235 -6.44 11.04 -12.59
CA LEU A 235 -6.27 11.24 -11.15
C LEU A 235 -4.94 10.70 -10.63
N GLU A 236 -4.60 9.44 -10.92
CA GLU A 236 -3.32 8.83 -10.52
C GLU A 236 -2.14 9.58 -11.15
N THR A 237 -2.33 10.11 -12.37
CA THR A 237 -1.36 11.04 -12.99
C THR A 237 -1.11 12.27 -12.12
N MET A 238 -2.14 12.85 -11.51
CA MET A 238 -2.00 14.00 -10.61
C MET A 238 -1.43 13.61 -9.24
N VAL A 239 -1.77 12.43 -8.72
CA VAL A 239 -1.18 11.88 -7.48
C VAL A 239 0.34 11.72 -7.64
N CYS A 240 0.82 11.26 -8.80
CA CYS A 240 2.25 11.18 -9.13
C CYS A 240 2.97 12.55 -9.10
N MET A 241 2.24 13.66 -9.14
CA MET A 241 2.79 15.01 -9.06
C MET A 241 2.70 15.61 -7.65
N ALA A 242 2.08 14.92 -6.70
CA ALA A 242 1.95 15.34 -5.31
C ALA A 242 3.14 14.86 -4.44
N THR A 243 4.37 15.15 -4.87
CA THR A 243 5.60 14.57 -4.30
C THR A 243 6.18 15.32 -3.09
N ASN A 244 5.53 16.40 -2.64
CA ASN A 244 6.09 17.28 -1.62
C ASN A 244 6.22 16.59 -0.25
N GLY A 245 7.40 16.72 0.37
CA GLY A 245 7.70 16.11 1.67
C GLY A 245 7.74 14.59 1.61
N ALA A 246 8.25 14.01 0.52
CA ALA A 246 8.51 12.58 0.43
C ALA A 246 9.41 12.12 1.60
N MET A 247 9.00 11.05 2.26
CA MET A 247 9.63 10.51 3.45
C MET A 247 9.49 9.00 3.51
N GLN A 248 10.33 8.38 4.32
CA GLN A 248 10.39 6.94 4.56
C GLN A 248 10.73 6.72 6.04
N ILE A 249 10.19 5.68 6.67
CA ILE A 249 10.55 5.32 8.04
C ILE A 249 11.92 4.63 8.09
N SER A 250 12.77 5.04 9.02
CA SER A 250 14.03 4.35 9.33
C SER A 250 13.75 2.91 9.77
N GLY A 251 14.31 1.94 9.06
CA GLY A 251 14.05 0.50 9.29
C GLY A 251 12.84 -0.07 8.53
N GLY A 252 12.03 0.79 7.89
CA GLY A 252 10.97 0.38 6.97
C GLY A 252 9.57 0.87 7.34
N ASN A 253 8.78 1.22 6.33
CA ASN A 253 7.41 1.74 6.40
C ASN A 253 6.43 0.74 7.01
N TRP A 254 6.71 -0.56 6.90
CA TRP A 254 5.90 -1.63 7.50
C TRP A 254 5.71 -1.48 9.02
N GLN A 255 6.64 -0.78 9.68
CA GLN A 255 6.57 -0.50 11.12
C GLN A 255 5.32 0.29 11.50
N ILE A 256 4.82 1.18 10.64
CA ILE A 256 3.56 1.91 10.90
C ILE A 256 2.41 0.91 11.10
N PHE A 257 2.30 -0.08 10.22
CA PHE A 257 1.22 -1.08 10.27
C PHE A 257 1.39 -2.08 11.42
N ALA A 258 2.63 -2.41 11.78
CA ALA A 258 2.91 -3.22 12.97
C ALA A 258 2.53 -2.48 14.26
N HIS A 259 2.80 -1.18 14.34
CA HIS A 259 2.44 -0.35 15.48
C HIS A 259 0.91 -0.14 15.57
N MET A 260 0.22 0.05 14.45
CA MET A 260 -1.26 0.10 14.40
C MET A 260 -1.89 -1.15 15.02
N LEU A 261 -1.43 -2.36 14.62
CA LEU A 261 -1.94 -3.62 15.17
C LEU A 261 -1.62 -3.79 16.66
N LYS A 262 -0.44 -3.34 17.09
CA LYS A 262 -0.06 -3.38 18.51
C LYS A 262 -0.93 -2.45 19.35
N ALA A 263 -1.17 -1.23 18.87
CA ALA A 263 -1.99 -0.23 19.55
C ALA A 263 -3.48 -0.61 19.58
N SER A 264 -3.96 -1.38 18.60
CA SER A 264 -5.33 -1.90 18.57
C SER A 264 -5.60 -3.06 19.52
N HIS A 265 -4.55 -3.61 20.16
CA HIS A 265 -4.62 -4.84 20.96
C HIS A 265 -5.26 -6.03 20.21
N ALA A 266 -5.11 -6.09 18.89
CA ALA A 266 -5.69 -7.17 18.09
C ALA A 266 -4.93 -8.49 18.28
N ASN A 267 -5.66 -9.60 18.21
CA ASN A 267 -5.08 -10.94 18.19
C ASN A 267 -4.54 -11.23 16.79
N LEU A 268 -3.23 -11.04 16.60
CA LEU A 268 -2.57 -11.27 15.32
C LEU A 268 -2.16 -12.73 15.14
N HIS A 269 -2.68 -13.37 14.08
CA HIS A 269 -2.33 -14.71 13.64
C HIS A 269 -1.57 -14.66 12.31
N LEU A 270 -0.25 -14.59 12.38
CA LEU A 270 0.64 -14.77 11.22
C LEU A 270 0.64 -16.24 10.78
N ASN A 271 1.15 -16.52 9.58
CA ASN A 271 1.21 -17.87 9.00
C ASN A 271 -0.15 -18.58 8.98
N THR A 272 -1.24 -17.83 8.86
CA THR A 272 -2.59 -18.35 9.00
C THR A 272 -3.42 -17.93 7.80
N THR A 273 -3.75 -18.90 6.94
CA THR A 273 -4.56 -18.66 5.73
C THR A 273 -6.03 -18.88 6.06
N VAL A 274 -6.89 -17.93 5.71
CA VAL A 274 -8.34 -18.11 5.74
C VAL A 274 -8.78 -18.74 4.42
N SER A 275 -9.49 -19.86 4.48
CA SER A 275 -9.93 -20.60 3.29
C SER A 275 -11.41 -20.46 3.01
N GLN A 276 -12.22 -20.24 4.04
CA GLN A 276 -13.67 -20.18 3.90
C GLN A 276 -14.32 -19.21 4.89
N ILE A 277 -15.33 -18.51 4.41
CA ILE A 277 -16.31 -17.76 5.20
C ILE A 277 -17.70 -18.32 4.89
N SER A 278 -18.53 -18.55 5.91
CA SER A 278 -19.90 -18.99 5.75
C SER A 278 -20.87 -18.16 6.58
N ARG A 279 -21.88 -17.56 5.94
CA ARG A 279 -22.92 -16.79 6.63
C ARG A 279 -23.87 -17.75 7.36
N GLN A 280 -24.06 -17.51 8.64
CA GLN A 280 -24.91 -18.31 9.52
C GLN A 280 -26.34 -17.77 9.53
N GLN A 281 -27.30 -18.60 9.95
CA GLN A 281 -28.72 -18.22 10.03
C GLN A 281 -28.99 -17.07 10.99
N ASN A 282 -28.15 -16.90 12.02
CA ASN A 282 -28.26 -15.83 13.02
C ASN A 282 -27.56 -14.53 12.61
N GLY A 283 -27.15 -14.39 11.34
CA GLY A 283 -26.46 -13.21 10.82
C GLY A 283 -24.95 -13.17 11.04
N THR A 284 -24.40 -14.03 11.91
CA THR A 284 -22.94 -14.12 12.13
C THR A 284 -22.24 -14.87 10.99
N TYR A 285 -20.91 -14.86 10.99
CA TYR A 285 -20.09 -15.61 10.05
C TYR A 285 -19.25 -16.66 10.76
N SER A 286 -19.18 -17.87 10.19
CA SER A 286 -18.13 -18.82 10.54
C SER A 286 -16.94 -18.63 9.59
N LEU A 287 -15.75 -18.56 10.16
CA LEU A 287 -14.49 -18.38 9.43
C LEU A 287 -13.58 -19.57 9.69
N THR A 288 -13.17 -20.24 8.63
CA THR A 288 -12.22 -21.37 8.66
C THR A 288 -10.83 -20.89 8.29
N SER A 289 -9.88 -21.12 9.19
CA SER A 289 -8.48 -20.75 9.01
C SER A 289 -7.55 -21.94 9.24
N ARG A 290 -6.41 -21.95 8.56
CA ARG A 290 -5.37 -22.97 8.69
C ARG A 290 -4.02 -22.32 8.97
N SER A 291 -3.43 -22.70 10.09
CA SER A 291 -2.05 -22.34 10.43
C SER A 291 -1.08 -23.21 9.65
N THR A 292 -0.15 -22.61 8.90
CA THR A 292 0.88 -23.35 8.18
C THR A 292 1.98 -23.89 9.10
N LYS A 293 2.11 -23.34 10.31
CA LYS A 293 3.07 -23.81 11.33
C LYS A 293 2.64 -25.10 12.02
N THR A 294 1.36 -25.20 12.37
CA THR A 294 0.80 -26.33 13.12
C THR A 294 0.02 -27.29 12.23
N ASN A 295 -0.29 -26.88 11.01
CA ASN A 295 -1.21 -27.56 10.08
C ASN A 295 -2.59 -27.85 10.71
N THR A 296 -2.99 -27.04 11.69
CA THR A 296 -4.28 -27.15 12.37
C THR A 296 -5.29 -26.23 11.71
N GLU A 297 -6.47 -26.76 11.47
CA GLU A 297 -7.62 -26.02 11.00
C GLU A 297 -8.50 -25.62 12.19
N GLN A 298 -8.97 -24.39 12.18
CA GLN A 298 -9.84 -23.84 13.22
C GLN A 298 -10.99 -23.08 12.57
N THR A 299 -12.21 -23.34 13.07
CA THR A 299 -13.41 -22.57 12.73
C THR A 299 -13.79 -21.69 13.92
N THR A 300 -13.98 -20.40 13.69
CA THR A 300 -14.39 -19.43 14.72
C THR A 300 -15.55 -18.58 14.21
N LEU A 301 -16.43 -18.16 15.11
CA LEU A 301 -17.57 -17.29 14.79
C LEU A 301 -17.22 -15.81 14.98
N PHE A 302 -17.68 -14.97 14.06
CA PHE A 302 -17.49 -13.52 14.06
C PHE A 302 -18.79 -12.80 13.73
N ASP A 303 -19.00 -11.63 14.30
CA ASP A 303 -20.12 -10.73 13.99
C ASP A 303 -19.84 -10.01 12.66
N ASP A 304 -18.61 -9.53 12.47
CA ASP A 304 -18.16 -8.82 11.27
C ASP A 304 -16.87 -9.42 10.70
N ILE A 305 -16.75 -9.41 9.37
CA ILE A 305 -15.53 -9.76 8.65
C ILE A 305 -15.11 -8.61 7.75
N ILE A 306 -13.85 -8.19 7.88
CA ILE A 306 -13.20 -7.19 7.03
C ILE A 306 -12.19 -7.91 6.13
N LEU A 307 -12.48 -7.98 4.83
CA LEU A 307 -11.55 -8.46 3.82
C LEU A 307 -10.59 -7.33 3.42
N ALA A 308 -9.32 -7.47 3.80
CA ALA A 308 -8.25 -6.51 3.54
C ALA A 308 -7.15 -7.06 2.63
N ALA A 309 -7.58 -7.80 1.62
CA ALA A 309 -6.74 -8.29 0.53
C ALA A 309 -7.56 -8.36 -0.77
N PRO A 310 -6.96 -8.14 -1.95
CA PRO A 310 -7.69 -8.24 -3.22
C PRO A 310 -8.29 -9.64 -3.38
N LEU A 311 -9.62 -9.73 -3.51
CA LEU A 311 -10.36 -10.99 -3.42
C LEU A 311 -9.81 -12.05 -4.39
N GLN A 312 -9.47 -11.63 -5.62
CA GLN A 312 -8.90 -12.48 -6.68
C GLN A 312 -7.59 -13.22 -6.29
N TYR A 313 -6.88 -12.79 -5.25
CA TYR A 313 -5.63 -13.43 -4.79
C TYR A 313 -5.74 -14.19 -3.46
N THR A 314 -6.96 -14.34 -2.95
CA THR A 314 -7.21 -14.96 -1.64
C THR A 314 -7.48 -16.47 -1.74
N ASN A 315 -8.04 -16.95 -2.86
CA ASN A 315 -8.64 -18.29 -2.98
C ASN A 315 -9.74 -18.55 -1.91
N LEU A 316 -10.36 -17.49 -1.40
CA LEU A 316 -11.35 -17.54 -0.34
C LEU A 316 -12.70 -18.00 -0.89
N VAL A 317 -13.29 -19.02 -0.26
CA VAL A 317 -14.66 -19.43 -0.57
C VAL A 317 -15.64 -18.68 0.34
N ILE A 318 -16.58 -17.95 -0.23
CA ILE A 318 -17.64 -17.25 0.50
C ILE A 318 -18.97 -17.93 0.19
N SER A 319 -19.66 -18.41 1.23
CA SER A 319 -20.93 -19.16 1.09
C SER A 319 -22.02 -18.61 2.03
N PRO A 320 -23.22 -18.26 1.53
CA PRO A 320 -23.53 -18.05 0.12
C PRO A 320 -22.65 -16.93 -0.49
N PRO A 321 -22.62 -16.79 -1.83
CA PRO A 321 -21.97 -15.64 -2.46
C PRO A 321 -22.48 -14.32 -1.89
N PRO A 322 -21.62 -13.32 -1.69
CA PRO A 322 -22.03 -12.01 -1.17
C PRO A 322 -22.91 -11.28 -2.18
N LYS A 323 -23.68 -10.28 -1.71
CA LYS A 323 -24.55 -9.47 -2.57
C LYS A 323 -23.76 -8.70 -3.62
N HIS A 324 -22.60 -8.17 -3.23
CA HIS A 324 -21.62 -7.58 -4.14
C HIS A 324 -20.34 -8.42 -4.13
N THR A 325 -19.92 -8.86 -5.31
CA THR A 325 -18.63 -9.54 -5.50
C THR A 325 -17.69 -8.54 -6.17
N PRO A 326 -16.53 -8.22 -5.57
CA PRO A 326 -15.55 -7.33 -6.18
C PRO A 326 -15.14 -7.78 -7.58
N ASP A 327 -14.93 -6.82 -8.47
CA ASP A 327 -14.45 -7.06 -9.83
C ASP A 327 -13.02 -7.61 -9.80
N GLU A 328 -12.72 -8.48 -10.77
CA GLU A 328 -11.33 -8.85 -11.05
C GLU A 328 -10.66 -7.74 -11.89
N ILE A 329 -9.57 -7.18 -11.36
CA ILE A 329 -8.81 -6.11 -12.03
C ILE A 329 -7.38 -6.56 -12.33
N PRO A 330 -6.81 -6.19 -13.49
CA PRO A 330 -5.44 -6.56 -13.81
C PRO A 330 -4.47 -5.82 -12.88
N TYR A 331 -3.47 -6.53 -12.37
CA TYR A 331 -2.38 -5.94 -11.58
C TYR A 331 -1.12 -5.82 -12.42
N THR A 332 -0.32 -4.79 -12.13
CA THR A 332 1.00 -4.64 -12.72
C THR A 332 1.96 -5.68 -12.15
N HIS A 333 2.54 -6.49 -13.04
CA HIS A 333 3.69 -7.34 -12.75
C HIS A 333 4.96 -6.51 -12.74
N LEU A 334 5.45 -6.19 -11.55
CA LEU A 334 6.67 -5.41 -11.39
C LEU A 334 7.80 -6.29 -10.89
N TYR A 335 8.89 -6.34 -11.64
CA TYR A 335 10.13 -6.94 -11.16
C TYR A 335 10.92 -5.88 -10.38
N THR A 336 11.05 -6.12 -9.07
CA THR A 336 11.96 -5.40 -8.21
C THR A 336 13.24 -6.21 -8.06
N THR A 337 14.37 -5.65 -8.48
CA THR A 337 15.69 -6.22 -8.20
C THR A 337 16.49 -5.29 -7.30
N LEU A 338 16.95 -5.81 -6.18
CA LEU A 338 17.89 -5.15 -5.29
C LEU A 338 19.22 -5.86 -5.40
N PHE A 339 20.32 -5.13 -5.56
CA PHE A 339 21.64 -5.75 -5.63
C PHE A 339 22.72 -4.85 -5.02
N ALA A 340 23.81 -5.46 -4.58
CA ALA A 340 24.97 -4.76 -4.04
C ALA A 340 26.21 -4.96 -4.92
N SER A 341 26.98 -3.89 -5.13
CA SER A 341 28.18 -3.92 -5.97
C SER A 341 29.23 -2.94 -5.45
N PRO A 342 30.55 -3.25 -5.53
CA PRO A 342 31.60 -2.27 -5.29
C PRO A 342 31.70 -1.21 -6.40
N HIS A 343 30.95 -1.37 -7.51
CA HIS A 343 31.01 -0.48 -8.66
C HIS A 343 29.87 0.56 -8.65
N LYS A 344 30.19 1.77 -9.10
CA LYS A 344 29.19 2.78 -9.47
C LYS A 344 28.53 2.40 -10.79
N LEU A 345 27.33 2.92 -11.05
CA LEU A 345 26.72 2.82 -12.39
C LEU A 345 27.67 3.38 -13.45
N ASN A 346 27.83 2.65 -14.55
CA ASN A 346 28.73 2.98 -15.65
C ASN A 346 28.15 4.13 -16.48
N PRO A 347 28.86 5.28 -16.61
CA PRO A 347 28.37 6.41 -17.41
C PRO A 347 28.10 6.05 -18.87
N ALA A 348 28.87 5.13 -19.44
CA ALA A 348 28.70 4.69 -20.83
C ALA A 348 27.37 3.96 -21.08
N ALA A 349 26.75 3.37 -20.05
CA ALA A 349 25.42 2.76 -20.16
C ALA A 349 24.31 3.80 -20.42
N PHE A 350 24.59 5.07 -20.15
CA PHE A 350 23.68 6.19 -20.33
C PHE A 350 24.22 7.23 -21.30
N ASN A 351 25.10 6.82 -22.22
CA ASN A 351 25.74 7.70 -23.22
C ASN A 351 26.44 8.94 -22.60
N LEU A 352 26.90 8.85 -21.35
CA LEU A 352 27.61 9.92 -20.67
C LEU A 352 29.13 9.79 -20.88
N PRO A 353 29.88 10.91 -20.82
CA PRO A 353 31.34 10.88 -20.80
C PRO A 353 31.88 10.03 -19.62
N PRO A 354 33.02 9.33 -19.76
CA PRO A 354 33.52 8.38 -18.75
C PRO A 354 33.71 8.94 -17.34
N THR A 355 33.89 10.25 -17.20
CA THR A 355 34.09 10.94 -15.91
C THR A 355 32.82 11.55 -15.31
N SER A 356 31.69 11.48 -16.03
CA SER A 356 30.43 12.10 -15.58
C SER A 356 29.73 11.17 -14.58
N PRO A 357 29.32 11.66 -13.40
CA PRO A 357 28.55 10.85 -12.46
C PRO A 357 27.15 10.55 -13.00
N VAL A 358 26.71 9.30 -12.85
CA VAL A 358 25.30 8.92 -13.06
C VAL A 358 24.48 9.40 -11.85
N PRO A 359 23.27 9.97 -12.04
CA PRO A 359 22.42 10.41 -10.93
C PRO A 359 22.03 9.31 -9.94
N GLN A 360 21.75 9.68 -8.68
CA GLN A 360 21.28 8.77 -7.63
C GLN A 360 19.98 8.08 -8.04
N TYR A 361 19.03 8.83 -8.62
CA TYR A 361 17.77 8.34 -9.17
C TYR A 361 17.77 8.51 -10.69
N VAL A 362 17.76 7.39 -11.42
CA VAL A 362 17.54 7.36 -12.87
C VAL A 362 16.11 6.91 -13.12
N LEU A 363 15.24 7.84 -13.49
CA LEU A 363 13.87 7.56 -13.93
C LEU A 363 13.83 7.48 -15.45
N THR A 364 12.85 6.76 -16.01
CA THR A 364 12.74 6.66 -17.48
C THR A 364 11.49 7.31 -18.05
N THR A 365 11.64 7.87 -19.25
CA THR A 365 10.53 8.21 -20.15
C THR A 365 10.82 7.65 -21.54
N LEU A 366 9.88 7.83 -22.48
CA LEU A 366 10.05 7.39 -23.86
C LEU A 366 10.72 8.48 -24.71
N PRO A 367 11.55 8.10 -25.70
CA PRO A 367 12.07 9.05 -26.67
C PRO A 367 10.93 9.59 -27.54
N PRO A 368 11.02 10.82 -28.08
CA PRO A 368 9.91 11.45 -28.80
C PRO A 368 9.35 10.66 -30.00
N SER A 369 10.17 9.81 -30.61
CA SER A 369 9.81 8.99 -31.77
C SER A 369 9.11 7.67 -31.42
N GLU A 370 9.08 7.29 -30.14
CA GLU A 370 8.54 6.00 -29.70
C GLU A 370 7.12 6.19 -29.14
N PRO A 371 6.09 5.58 -29.74
CA PRO A 371 4.75 5.63 -29.21
C PRO A 371 4.64 4.85 -27.90
N PRO A 372 3.85 5.32 -26.92
CA PRO A 372 3.61 4.57 -25.71
C PRO A 372 2.89 3.26 -26.03
N THR A 373 3.33 2.21 -25.36
CA THR A 373 2.70 0.88 -25.40
C THR A 373 2.39 0.44 -23.99
N ASP A 374 1.38 -0.41 -23.88
CA ASP A 374 0.93 -0.89 -22.58
C ASP A 374 1.88 -1.98 -22.04
N ASN A 375 2.02 -2.05 -20.71
CA ASN A 375 2.79 -3.09 -20.01
C ASN A 375 4.26 -3.27 -20.47
N THR A 376 4.93 -2.19 -20.88
CA THR A 376 6.35 -2.22 -21.22
C THR A 376 7.05 -0.91 -20.86
N ALA A 377 8.35 -1.02 -20.56
CA ALA A 377 9.22 0.12 -20.40
C ALA A 377 9.64 0.75 -21.74
N GLY A 378 9.35 0.12 -22.89
CA GLY A 378 9.82 0.61 -24.19
C GLY A 378 11.35 0.51 -24.34
N SER A 379 11.93 1.32 -25.22
CA SER A 379 13.39 1.30 -25.46
C SER A 379 14.28 1.54 -24.23
N PRO A 380 13.89 2.30 -23.18
CA PRO A 380 14.65 2.34 -21.93
C PRO A 380 14.82 1.01 -21.21
N SER A 381 13.97 0.00 -21.45
CA SER A 381 14.00 -1.35 -20.85
C SER A 381 13.76 -1.48 -19.33
N PHE A 382 13.76 -0.39 -18.57
CA PHE A 382 13.43 -0.34 -17.14
C PHE A 382 12.61 0.90 -16.79
N TYR A 383 11.97 0.93 -15.62
CA TYR A 383 11.22 2.09 -15.11
C TYR A 383 12.08 3.02 -14.25
N SER A 384 12.92 2.45 -13.38
CA SER A 384 13.90 3.23 -12.61
C SER A 384 15.09 2.40 -12.14
N ILE A 385 16.22 3.07 -11.93
CA ILE A 385 17.38 2.58 -11.18
C ILE A 385 17.69 3.62 -10.09
N SER A 386 17.81 3.19 -8.83
CA SER A 386 18.14 4.10 -7.72
C SER A 386 19.23 3.53 -6.82
N LEU A 387 20.13 4.39 -6.34
CA LEU A 387 21.00 4.08 -5.22
C LEU A 387 20.21 4.21 -3.91
N SER A 388 19.94 3.09 -3.25
CA SER A 388 19.08 3.01 -2.06
C SER A 388 19.87 3.05 -0.75
N SER A 389 21.10 2.54 -0.75
CA SER A 389 22.00 2.52 0.41
C SER A 389 23.45 2.34 -0.04
N ALA A 390 24.39 2.55 0.87
CA ALA A 390 25.79 2.19 0.67
C ALA A 390 26.42 1.83 2.02
N ALA A 391 27.18 0.72 2.06
CA ALA A 391 27.72 0.19 3.29
C ALA A 391 28.91 -0.74 3.05
N MET A 392 29.61 -1.08 4.13
CA MET A 392 30.67 -2.09 4.09
C MET A 392 30.03 -3.48 4.01
N ASN A 393 30.37 -4.28 3.00
CA ASN A 393 30.02 -5.69 2.94
C ASN A 393 30.90 -6.45 3.96
N PRO A 394 30.33 -6.98 5.06
CA PRO A 394 31.10 -7.67 6.08
C PRO A 394 31.42 -9.13 5.69
N ARG A 395 30.81 -9.64 4.61
CA ARG A 395 30.99 -11.02 4.14
C ARG A 395 32.13 -11.18 3.15
N SER A 396 32.56 -10.10 2.48
CA SER A 396 33.70 -10.15 1.56
C SER A 396 35.02 -10.25 2.32
N SER A 397 36.06 -10.78 1.67
CA SER A 397 37.40 -10.90 2.26
C SER A 397 38.48 -10.28 1.35
N PRO A 398 39.02 -9.09 1.68
CA PRO A 398 38.69 -8.26 2.85
C PRO A 398 37.30 -7.60 2.76
N PRO A 399 36.74 -7.09 3.87
CA PRO A 399 35.53 -6.27 3.84
C PRO A 399 35.68 -5.11 2.86
N ARG A 400 34.68 -4.88 2.01
CA ARG A 400 34.73 -3.84 0.97
C ARG A 400 33.48 -2.98 0.96
N PHE A 401 33.66 -1.70 0.64
CA PHE A 401 32.57 -0.74 0.53
C PHE A 401 31.76 -1.00 -0.74
N GLU A 402 30.43 -1.04 -0.63
CA GLU A 402 29.53 -1.36 -1.72
C GLU A 402 28.27 -0.47 -1.74
N TYR A 403 27.75 -0.28 -2.95
CA TYR A 403 26.52 0.44 -3.25
C TYR A 403 25.37 -0.55 -3.38
N VAL A 404 24.22 -0.24 -2.78
CA VAL A 404 23.00 -1.05 -2.87
C VAL A 404 22.01 -0.35 -3.79
N TYR A 405 21.78 -0.93 -4.95
CA TYR A 405 20.88 -0.40 -5.97
C TYR A 405 19.52 -1.10 -5.94
N LYS A 406 18.49 -0.39 -6.39
CA LYS A 406 17.15 -0.89 -6.65
C LYS A 406 16.75 -0.61 -8.08
N ILE A 407 16.18 -1.62 -8.74
CA ILE A 407 15.71 -1.55 -10.11
C ILE A 407 14.24 -1.94 -10.13
N PHE A 408 13.44 -1.15 -10.83
CA PHE A 408 12.08 -1.50 -11.24
C PHE A 408 12.06 -1.71 -12.74
N SER A 409 11.59 -2.89 -13.18
CA SER A 409 11.56 -3.28 -14.58
C SER A 409 10.34 -4.13 -14.92
N PRO A 410 9.93 -4.17 -16.20
CA PRO A 410 8.83 -5.03 -16.66
C PRO A 410 9.21 -6.52 -16.64
N GLU A 411 10.51 -6.82 -16.69
CA GLU A 411 11.05 -8.18 -16.71
C GLU A 411 12.21 -8.31 -15.73
N ARG A 412 12.62 -9.55 -15.42
CA ARG A 412 13.75 -9.81 -14.54
C ARG A 412 15.06 -9.38 -15.20
N VAL A 413 15.86 -8.61 -14.48
CA VAL A 413 17.20 -8.22 -14.94
C VAL A 413 18.14 -9.44 -14.98
N ASN A 414 19.01 -9.49 -15.98
CA ASN A 414 19.91 -10.62 -16.23
C ASN A 414 21.39 -10.16 -16.26
N ALA A 415 22.30 -11.11 -16.46
CA ALA A 415 23.74 -10.86 -16.55
C ALA A 415 24.11 -9.82 -17.62
N THR A 416 23.43 -9.81 -18.76
CA THR A 416 23.68 -8.83 -19.83
C THR A 416 23.33 -7.41 -19.37
N PHE A 417 22.16 -7.24 -18.74
CA PHE A 417 21.72 -5.95 -18.20
C PHE A 417 22.68 -5.46 -17.11
N LEU A 418 23.00 -6.31 -16.12
CA LEU A 418 23.89 -5.97 -15.01
C LEU A 418 25.30 -5.63 -15.52
N SER A 419 25.82 -6.41 -16.48
CA SER A 419 27.13 -6.13 -17.07
C SER A 419 27.18 -4.78 -17.77
N HIS A 420 26.11 -4.44 -18.49
CA HIS A 420 25.99 -3.17 -19.19
C HIS A 420 25.98 -1.99 -18.19
N ILE A 421 25.09 -2.01 -17.20
CA ILE A 421 24.92 -0.89 -16.26
C ILE A 421 26.08 -0.73 -15.28
N LEU A 422 26.86 -1.79 -15.00
CA LEU A 422 28.05 -1.73 -14.15
C LEU A 422 29.35 -1.58 -14.94
N GLY A 423 29.34 -1.82 -16.25
CA GLY A 423 30.54 -1.77 -17.08
C GLY A 423 31.58 -2.84 -16.73
N GLN A 424 31.13 -3.96 -16.16
CA GLN A 424 31.96 -5.08 -15.72
C GLN A 424 31.30 -6.39 -16.17
N PRO A 425 32.05 -7.45 -16.51
CA PRO A 425 31.44 -8.73 -16.84
C PRO A 425 30.81 -9.35 -15.59
N VAL A 426 29.50 -9.63 -15.66
CA VAL A 426 28.74 -10.35 -14.63
C VAL A 426 28.36 -11.71 -15.21
N GLY A 427 28.64 -12.80 -14.48
CA GLY A 427 28.27 -14.16 -14.91
C GLY A 427 26.78 -14.45 -14.70
N GLU A 428 26.21 -15.40 -15.45
CA GLU A 428 24.79 -15.80 -15.29
C GLU A 428 24.48 -16.25 -13.85
N LYS A 429 25.36 -17.07 -13.26
CA LYS A 429 25.17 -17.52 -11.87
C LYS A 429 25.24 -16.37 -10.87
N GLU A 430 26.15 -15.42 -11.09
CA GLU A 430 26.31 -14.25 -10.23
C GLU A 430 25.10 -13.30 -10.35
N ALA A 431 24.54 -13.13 -11.55
CA ALA A 431 23.32 -12.36 -11.78
C ALA A 431 22.07 -13.00 -11.14
N GLU A 432 22.10 -14.30 -10.87
CA GLU A 432 21.00 -15.06 -10.28
C GLU A 432 21.10 -15.14 -8.75
N GLU A 433 22.30 -15.37 -8.23
CA GLU A 433 22.52 -15.73 -6.81
C GLU A 433 23.42 -14.73 -6.07
N GLY A 434 24.15 -13.88 -6.79
CA GLY A 434 25.25 -13.07 -6.26
C GLY A 434 26.51 -13.89 -6.00
N GLU A 435 27.66 -13.24 -6.01
CA GLU A 435 28.95 -13.82 -5.64
C GLU A 435 29.65 -12.90 -4.66
N VAL A 436 29.86 -13.36 -3.41
CA VAL A 436 30.31 -12.53 -2.27
C VAL A 436 31.47 -11.57 -2.60
N ASP A 437 32.47 -12.04 -3.37
CA ASP A 437 33.64 -11.27 -3.79
C ASP A 437 33.59 -10.81 -5.27
N GLY A 438 32.49 -11.06 -5.98
CA GLY A 438 32.25 -10.73 -7.39
C GLY A 438 31.89 -9.25 -7.65
N VAL A 439 31.44 -8.95 -8.86
CA VAL A 439 30.90 -7.66 -9.29
C VAL A 439 29.55 -7.37 -8.63
N VAL A 440 28.72 -8.38 -8.41
CA VAL A 440 27.43 -8.33 -7.70
C VAL A 440 27.52 -9.26 -6.49
N SER A 441 27.73 -8.67 -5.31
CA SER A 441 28.00 -9.45 -4.08
C SER A 441 26.76 -10.09 -3.47
N TRP A 442 25.62 -9.49 -3.75
CA TRP A 442 24.32 -9.84 -3.21
C TRP A 442 23.27 -9.37 -4.18
N ILE A 443 22.25 -10.20 -4.39
CA ILE A 443 21.11 -9.86 -5.24
C ILE A 443 19.84 -10.47 -4.65
N HIS A 444 18.74 -9.75 -4.80
CA HIS A 444 17.42 -10.17 -4.38
C HIS A 444 16.40 -9.77 -5.44
N HIS A 445 15.71 -10.76 -5.99
CA HIS A 445 14.64 -10.56 -6.96
C HIS A 445 13.28 -10.78 -6.33
N LYS A 446 12.35 -9.89 -6.62
CA LYS A 446 10.96 -9.99 -6.19
C LYS A 446 10.04 -9.62 -7.36
N LEU A 447 9.14 -10.54 -7.70
CA LEU A 447 7.98 -10.24 -8.52
C LEU A 447 6.83 -9.80 -7.63
N TRP A 448 6.28 -8.62 -7.91
CA TRP A 448 5.10 -8.09 -7.26
C TRP A 448 3.91 -8.07 -8.22
N TYR A 449 2.74 -8.40 -7.69
CA TYR A 449 1.46 -7.85 -8.16
C TYR A 449 1.29 -6.52 -7.43
N SER A 450 1.94 -5.46 -7.91
CA SER A 450 2.21 -4.25 -7.12
C SER A 450 0.96 -3.45 -6.82
N TYR A 451 0.17 -3.16 -7.85
CA TYR A 451 -1.03 -2.32 -7.82
C TYR A 451 -1.85 -2.63 -9.08
N PRO A 452 -3.16 -2.32 -9.08
CA PRO A 452 -3.98 -2.43 -10.27
C PRO A 452 -3.44 -1.61 -11.45
N ARG A 453 -3.86 -1.97 -12.67
CA ARG A 453 -3.71 -1.08 -13.82
C ARG A 453 -4.79 -0.02 -13.71
N GLU A 454 -4.37 1.21 -13.45
CA GLU A 454 -5.26 2.36 -13.26
C GLU A 454 -5.75 2.92 -14.60
N TYR A 455 -6.41 2.08 -15.40
CA TYR A 455 -7.02 2.50 -16.67
C TYR A 455 -8.15 3.52 -16.43
N PRO A 456 -8.46 4.37 -17.43
CA PRO A 456 -9.61 5.26 -17.35
C PRO A 456 -10.91 4.50 -17.02
N ARG A 457 -11.60 4.94 -15.96
CA ARG A 457 -12.83 4.31 -15.47
C ARG A 457 -13.73 5.31 -14.74
N VAL A 458 -15.02 4.98 -14.71
CA VAL A 458 -16.09 5.82 -14.12
C VAL A 458 -16.89 5.10 -13.03
N SER A 459 -16.55 3.84 -12.75
CA SER A 459 -17.14 3.04 -11.67
C SER A 459 -16.03 2.37 -10.86
N PHE A 460 -16.25 2.24 -9.56
CA PHE A 460 -15.33 1.68 -8.56
C PHE A 460 -16.08 0.76 -7.60
N GLU A 461 -15.33 0.10 -6.72
CA GLU A 461 -15.86 -0.95 -5.84
C GLU A 461 -16.77 -0.45 -4.71
N GLU A 462 -17.63 -1.36 -4.27
CA GLU A 462 -18.39 -1.22 -3.03
C GLU A 462 -17.54 -1.65 -1.82
N VAL A 463 -17.68 -0.91 -0.72
CA VAL A 463 -17.03 -1.23 0.55
C VAL A 463 -17.81 -2.31 1.31
N VAL A 464 -19.12 -2.40 1.05
CA VAL A 464 -20.04 -3.35 1.71
C VAL A 464 -20.36 -4.49 0.75
N LEU A 465 -19.81 -5.68 1.00
CA LEU A 465 -20.05 -6.86 0.16
C LEU A 465 -21.36 -7.55 0.55
N ASP A 466 -21.63 -7.60 1.85
CA ASP A 466 -22.89 -8.03 2.44
C ASP A 466 -23.02 -7.44 3.86
N GLU A 467 -24.14 -7.68 4.53
CA GLU A 467 -24.35 -7.31 5.92
C GLU A 467 -23.32 -8.01 6.82
N GLY A 468 -22.42 -7.24 7.43
CA GLY A 468 -21.32 -7.74 8.26
C GLY A 468 -20.09 -8.22 7.48
N LEU A 469 -20.06 -8.04 6.15
CA LEU A 469 -18.92 -8.38 5.29
C LEU A 469 -18.43 -7.16 4.51
N TRP A 470 -17.22 -6.74 4.81
CA TRP A 470 -16.64 -5.46 4.37
C TRP A 470 -15.38 -5.67 3.53
N TYR A 471 -15.05 -4.73 2.65
CA TYR A 471 -13.91 -4.80 1.74
C TYR A 471 -13.11 -3.51 1.71
N THR A 472 -11.78 -3.61 1.85
CA THR A 472 -10.89 -2.42 1.84
C THR A 472 -10.05 -2.28 0.57
N SER A 473 -9.77 -3.38 -0.15
CA SER A 473 -8.86 -3.33 -1.31
C SER A 473 -9.50 -2.73 -2.56
N GLY A 474 -10.80 -2.45 -2.56
CA GLY A 474 -11.49 -1.80 -3.67
C GLY A 474 -10.97 -0.40 -3.99
N ILE A 475 -10.41 0.30 -2.99
CA ILE A 475 -9.80 1.63 -3.17
C ILE A 475 -8.55 1.60 -4.05
N GLU A 476 -7.91 0.45 -4.20
CA GLU A 476 -6.66 0.35 -4.94
C GLU A 476 -6.85 0.72 -6.40
N GLY A 477 -7.97 0.34 -7.01
CA GLY A 477 -8.27 0.67 -8.41
C GLY A 477 -8.75 2.11 -8.62
N PHE A 478 -8.67 2.97 -7.60
CA PHE A 478 -8.93 4.40 -7.64
C PHE A 478 -7.64 5.19 -7.40
N ILE A 479 -6.96 4.87 -6.30
CA ILE A 479 -5.60 5.33 -6.00
C ILE A 479 -4.90 4.23 -5.22
N SER A 480 -3.81 3.66 -5.75
CA SER A 480 -3.10 2.57 -5.07
C SER A 480 -1.90 3.07 -4.28
N THR A 481 -2.09 3.34 -2.98
CA THR A 481 -1.02 3.76 -2.06
C THR A 481 -1.19 3.15 -0.67
N MET A 482 -0.15 3.23 0.16
CA MET A 482 -0.24 2.94 1.60
C MET A 482 -1.33 3.78 2.28
N GLU A 483 -1.37 5.08 1.97
CA GLU A 483 -2.30 6.04 2.56
C GLU A 483 -3.75 5.73 2.21
N THR A 484 -4.05 5.51 0.94
CA THR A 484 -5.43 5.24 0.50
C THR A 484 -5.91 3.88 0.96
N SER A 485 -5.05 2.87 0.95
CA SER A 485 -5.37 1.58 1.58
C SER A 485 -5.71 1.74 3.06
N ALA A 486 -4.93 2.55 3.81
CA ALA A 486 -5.22 2.86 5.20
C ALA A 486 -6.51 3.68 5.35
N LEU A 487 -6.79 4.64 4.47
CA LEU A 487 -8.05 5.39 4.45
C LEU A 487 -9.24 4.46 4.28
N SER A 488 -9.18 3.48 3.39
CA SER A 488 -10.26 2.51 3.25
C SER A 488 -10.43 1.64 4.49
N GLY A 489 -9.33 1.29 5.17
CA GLY A 489 -9.37 0.62 6.47
C GLY A 489 -10.08 1.46 7.55
N LYS A 490 -9.70 2.74 7.67
CA LYS A 490 -10.34 3.73 8.54
C LYS A 490 -11.83 3.91 8.23
N ASN A 491 -12.17 4.00 6.94
CA ASN A 491 -13.55 4.14 6.47
C ASN A 491 -14.41 2.92 6.85
N VAL A 492 -13.93 1.71 6.56
CA VAL A 492 -14.62 0.47 6.97
C VAL A 492 -14.79 0.41 8.48
N ALA A 493 -13.74 0.71 9.25
CA ALA A 493 -13.82 0.73 10.70
C ALA A 493 -14.93 1.67 11.22
N ARG A 494 -15.09 2.83 10.58
CA ARG A 494 -16.16 3.76 10.93
C ARG A 494 -17.54 3.20 10.60
N LEU A 495 -17.72 2.65 9.39
CA LEU A 495 -18.99 2.04 8.97
C LEU A 495 -19.43 0.87 9.84
N VAL A 496 -18.48 -0.01 10.21
CA VAL A 496 -18.72 -1.12 11.14
C VAL A 496 -19.27 -0.60 12.47
N ARG A 497 -18.57 0.39 13.07
CA ARG A 497 -19.00 0.98 14.34
C ARG A 497 -20.36 1.67 14.23
N ASP A 498 -20.59 2.43 13.16
CA ASP A 498 -21.86 3.13 12.93
C ASP A 498 -23.02 2.13 12.78
N GLY A 499 -22.78 0.99 12.14
CA GLY A 499 -23.73 -0.13 12.06
C GLY A 499 -24.11 -0.68 13.43
N TRP A 500 -23.15 -0.81 14.36
CA TRP A 500 -23.43 -1.27 15.72
C TRP A 500 -24.27 -0.29 16.54
N VAL A 501 -23.98 1.02 16.43
CA VAL A 501 -24.74 2.07 17.14
C VAL A 501 -26.16 2.17 16.57
N GLY A 502 -26.30 2.15 15.24
CA GLY A 502 -27.61 2.18 14.58
C GLY A 502 -28.47 0.95 14.90
N GLY A 503 -27.85 -0.23 15.02
CA GLY A 503 -28.53 -1.47 15.43
C GLY A 503 -28.97 -1.47 16.90
N ALA A 504 -28.12 -0.98 17.81
CA ALA A 504 -28.46 -0.90 19.24
C ALA A 504 -29.65 0.03 19.53
N GLY A 505 -29.80 1.11 18.75
CA GLY A 505 -30.97 1.98 18.83
C GLY A 505 -32.28 1.31 18.39
N ALA A 506 -32.22 0.32 17.49
CA ALA A 506 -33.40 -0.43 17.07
C ALA A 506 -33.76 -1.56 18.04
N GLU A 507 -32.77 -2.24 18.64
CA GLU A 507 -33.00 -3.27 19.67
C GLU A 507 -33.57 -2.67 20.97
N GLY A 508 -33.09 -1.50 21.41
CA GLY A 508 -33.62 -0.81 22.60
C GLY A 508 -35.06 -0.32 22.47
N LEU A 509 -35.48 0.07 21.26
CA LEU A 509 -36.88 0.43 20.98
C LEU A 509 -37.81 -0.78 20.96
N VAL A 510 -37.32 -1.97 20.60
CA VAL A 510 -38.11 -3.21 20.62
C VAL A 510 -38.30 -3.71 22.05
N GLU A 511 -37.28 -3.56 22.92
CA GLU A 511 -37.42 -3.92 24.34
C GLU A 511 -38.34 -2.96 25.13
N GLU A 512 -38.32 -1.65 24.84
CA GLU A 512 -39.26 -0.70 25.45
C GLU A 512 -40.72 -1.01 25.07
N VAL A 513 -40.98 -1.37 23.81
CA VAL A 513 -42.34 -1.73 23.34
C VAL A 513 -42.82 -3.04 23.95
N VAL A 514 -41.93 -4.00 24.20
CA VAL A 514 -42.28 -5.29 24.86
C VAL A 514 -42.49 -5.12 26.37
N GLN A 515 -41.84 -4.15 27.02
CA GLN A 515 -42.09 -3.83 28.43
C GLN A 515 -43.35 -3.00 28.67
N GLU A 516 -43.83 -2.23 27.68
CA GLU A 516 -45.11 -1.50 27.79
C GLU A 516 -46.36 -2.37 27.52
N GLU A 517 -46.21 -3.58 26.98
CA GLU A 517 -47.32 -4.53 26.70
C GLU A 517 -47.45 -5.72 27.69
N LEU A 518 -46.78 -5.67 28.84
CA LEU A 518 -46.95 -6.62 29.97
C LEU A 518 -47.38 -5.89 31.25
#